data_AF-A0A840V5V2-F1
#
_entry.id   AF-A0A840V5V2-F1
#
_cell.length_a   1.000
_cell.length_b   1.000
_cell.length_c   1.000
_cell.angle_alpha   90.00
_cell.angle_beta   90.00
_cell.angle_gamma   90.00
#
_symmetry.space_group_name_H-M   'P 1'
#
loop_
_entity.id
_entity.type
_entity.pdbx_description
1 polymer ?
#
loop_
_entity_poly.entity_id
_entity_poly.type
_entity_poly.pdbx_seq_one_letter_code
_entity_poly.pdbx_strand_id
1 'polypeptide(L)'
;MGQSGAPPPCRGLIRRARSRPIADKLLALLCEAQGAHLPASDIGKAITYALNQWDKFAVCLEDGALELDTNLVENLIRPAKLGLKNYLFFGSLEAGSNHALIYTLLANCRIHDLDPEGYLVEVITRLPVDATPEQAAALTPLRIAAERRAAAGSSEAALSQADHPVRRQRS
;
A
#
# COMPACT_ATOMS: atom_id res chain seq x y z
N MET A 1 -20.60 -5.38 7.59
CA MET A 1 -20.48 -4.79 6.25
C MET A 1 -19.09 -4.18 6.14
N GLY A 2 -18.20 -4.81 5.37
CA GLY A 2 -16.81 -4.37 5.25
C GLY A 2 -16.72 -3.03 4.53
N GLN A 3 -15.97 -2.08 5.10
CA GLN A 3 -15.69 -0.77 4.50
C GLN A 3 -14.64 -0.85 3.37
N SER A 4 -14.26 -2.06 2.99
CA SER A 4 -13.19 -2.36 2.03
C SER A 4 -13.67 -2.00 0.61
N GLY A 5 -13.49 -0.73 0.24
CA GLY A 5 -13.85 -0.20 -1.08
C GLY A 5 -14.44 1.22 -1.09
N ALA A 6 -14.84 1.78 0.07
CA ALA A 6 -15.29 3.17 0.13
C ALA A 6 -14.10 4.14 0.00
N PRO A 7 -14.24 5.31 -0.66
CA PRO A 7 -13.18 6.30 -0.75
C PRO A 7 -12.68 6.75 0.63
N PRO A 8 -11.40 7.14 0.78
CA PRO A 8 -10.82 7.54 2.07
C PRO A 8 -11.65 8.56 2.85
N PRO A 9 -12.18 9.65 2.24
CA PRO A 9 -13.00 10.61 2.97
C PRO A 9 -14.28 10.00 3.56
N CYS A 10 -14.93 9.12 2.81
CA CYS A 10 -16.15 8.43 3.25
C CYS A 10 -15.86 7.50 4.43
N ARG A 11 -14.74 6.76 4.39
CA ARG A 11 -14.31 5.89 5.49
C ARG A 11 -14.06 6.69 6.77
N GLY A 12 -13.33 7.81 6.67
CA GLY A 12 -13.08 8.68 7.81
C GLY A 12 -14.37 9.18 8.47
N LEU A 13 -15.36 9.60 7.66
CA LEU A 13 -16.67 10.01 8.16
C LEU A 13 -17.41 8.88 8.89
N ILE A 14 -17.46 7.69 8.30
CA ILE A 14 -18.13 6.53 8.90
C ILE A 14 -17.46 6.13 10.21
N ARG A 15 -16.11 6.12 10.26
CA ARG A 15 -15.36 5.76 11.46
C ARG A 15 -15.58 6.76 12.58
N ARG A 16 -15.57 8.06 12.29
CA ARG A 16 -15.94 9.09 13.29
C ARG A 16 -17.35 8.91 13.83
N ALA A 17 -18.32 8.61 12.96
CA ALA A 17 -19.71 8.47 13.38
C ALA A 17 -20.00 7.17 14.14
N ARG A 18 -19.34 6.06 13.79
CA ARG A 18 -19.68 4.72 14.30
C ARG A 18 -18.61 4.07 15.16
N SER A 19 -17.35 4.15 14.73
CA SER A 19 -16.24 3.46 15.39
C SER A 19 -15.69 4.26 16.57
N ARG A 20 -15.57 5.58 16.45
CA ARG A 20 -15.02 6.45 17.51
C ARG A 20 -15.79 6.33 18.83
N PRO A 21 -17.13 6.38 18.88
CA PRO A 21 -17.86 6.20 20.15
C PRO A 21 -17.65 4.84 20.81
N ILE A 22 -17.38 3.79 20.02
CA ILE A 22 -17.08 2.45 20.53
C ILE A 22 -15.66 2.40 21.07
N ALA A 23 -14.71 2.99 20.35
CA ALA A 23 -13.32 3.10 20.79
C ALA A 23 -13.21 3.90 22.09
N ASP A 24 -13.91 5.02 22.22
CA ASP A 24 -13.88 5.85 23.44
C ASP A 24 -14.43 5.06 24.65
N LYS A 25 -15.50 4.27 24.46
CA LYS A 25 -16.02 3.36 25.50
C LYS A 25 -15.01 2.29 25.88
N LEU A 26 -14.34 1.70 24.89
CA LEU A 26 -13.30 0.70 25.13
C LEU A 26 -12.10 1.30 25.88
N LEU A 27 -11.69 2.54 25.56
CA LEU A 27 -10.62 3.23 26.27
C LEU A 27 -10.98 3.41 27.75
N ALA A 28 -12.19 3.88 28.03
CA ALA A 28 -12.67 4.05 29.40
C ALA A 28 -12.59 2.72 30.18
N LEU A 29 -13.08 1.64 29.58
CA LEU A 29 -13.01 0.30 30.17
C LEU A 29 -11.57 -0.18 30.41
N LEU A 30 -10.63 0.10 29.49
CA LEU A 30 -9.22 -0.26 29.66
C LEU A 30 -8.56 0.53 30.78
N CYS A 31 -8.85 1.83 30.89
CA CYS A 31 -8.35 2.69 31.97
C CYS A 31 -8.89 2.24 33.34
N GLU A 32 -10.17 1.90 33.43
CA GLU A 32 -10.78 1.36 34.65
C GLU A 32 -10.15 0.01 35.03
N ALA A 33 -9.99 -0.89 34.05
CA ALA A 33 -9.41 -2.22 34.27
C ALA A 33 -7.92 -2.17 34.64
N GLN A 34 -7.18 -1.14 34.24
CA GLN A 34 -5.76 -1.00 34.58
C GLN A 34 -5.51 -0.98 36.09
N GLY A 35 -6.40 -0.34 36.86
CA GLY A 35 -6.32 -0.29 38.32
C GLY A 35 -6.78 -1.58 39.02
N ALA A 36 -7.50 -2.45 38.31
CA ALA A 36 -8.09 -3.68 38.85
C ALA A 36 -7.17 -4.91 38.73
N HIS A 37 -6.09 -4.82 37.94
CA HIS A 37 -5.18 -5.94 37.67
C HIS A 37 -3.74 -5.61 38.05
N LEU A 38 -3.00 -6.60 38.56
CA LEU A 38 -1.57 -6.42 38.81
C LEU A 38 -0.85 -6.18 37.46
N PRO A 39 0.04 -5.16 37.37
CA PRO A 39 0.75 -4.83 36.12
C PRO A 39 1.54 -6.00 35.52
N ALA A 40 2.06 -6.91 36.35
CA ALA A 40 2.85 -8.06 35.92
C ALA A 40 2.02 -9.25 35.42
N SER A 41 0.70 -9.25 35.66
CA SER A 41 -0.20 -10.29 35.13
C SER A 41 -0.32 -10.19 33.61
N ASP A 42 -0.70 -11.27 32.94
CA ASP A 42 -0.84 -11.27 31.48
C ASP A 42 -1.92 -10.27 31.00
N ILE A 43 -3.01 -10.13 31.76
CA ILE A 43 -4.05 -9.13 31.51
C ILE A 43 -3.50 -7.72 31.74
N GLY A 44 -2.79 -7.49 32.85
CA GLY A 44 -2.17 -6.19 33.15
C GLY A 44 -1.18 -5.74 32.08
N LYS A 45 -0.38 -6.67 31.55
CA LYS A 45 0.54 -6.43 30.41
C LYS A 45 -0.23 -6.10 29.13
N ALA A 46 -1.29 -6.85 28.83
CA ALA A 46 -2.11 -6.61 27.63
C ALA A 46 -2.81 -5.24 27.68
N ILE A 47 -3.39 -4.87 28.83
CA ILE A 47 -4.01 -3.55 29.03
C ILE A 47 -2.97 -2.45 28.87
N THR A 48 -1.81 -2.58 29.54
CA THR A 48 -0.72 -1.61 29.44
C THR A 48 -0.25 -1.46 28.00
N TYR A 49 -0.09 -2.56 27.27
CA TYR A 49 0.27 -2.53 25.86
C TYR A 49 -0.78 -1.80 25.02
N ALA A 50 -2.07 -2.12 25.20
CA ALA A 50 -3.16 -1.47 24.47
C ALA A 50 -3.20 0.04 24.71
N LEU A 51 -3.08 0.47 25.96
CA LEU A 51 -3.04 1.90 26.33
C LEU A 51 -1.82 2.61 25.72
N ASN A 52 -0.65 1.96 25.73
CA ASN A 52 0.57 2.51 25.13
C ASN A 52 0.50 2.66 23.60
N GLN A 53 -0.34 1.87 22.92
CA GLN A 53 -0.57 2.00 21.47
C GLN A 53 -1.80 2.84 21.13
N TRP A 54 -2.57 3.32 22.12
CA TRP A 54 -3.88 3.90 21.89
C TRP A 54 -3.85 5.12 20.97
N ASP A 55 -2.88 6.03 21.16
CA ASP A 55 -2.76 7.23 20.33
C ASP A 55 -2.55 6.88 18.85
N LYS A 56 -1.74 5.85 18.57
CA LYS A 56 -1.52 5.37 17.20
C LYS A 56 -2.77 4.75 16.61
N PHE A 57 -3.49 3.97 17.42
CA PHE A 57 -4.78 3.41 17.02
C PHE A 57 -5.83 4.51 16.80
N ALA A 58 -5.86 5.58 17.58
CA ALA A 58 -6.85 6.64 17.42
C ALA A 58 -6.74 7.36 16.06
N VAL A 59 -5.53 7.47 15.49
CA VAL A 59 -5.31 8.12 14.17
C VAL A 59 -6.12 7.45 13.06
N CYS A 60 -6.19 6.12 13.03
CA CYS A 60 -6.93 5.41 11.98
C CYS A 60 -8.46 5.56 12.07
N LEU A 61 -8.98 6.07 13.20
CA LEU A 61 -10.39 6.42 13.37
C LEU A 61 -10.73 7.78 12.76
N GLU A 62 -9.72 8.63 12.56
CA GLU A 62 -9.85 9.99 12.03
C GLU A 62 -9.46 10.06 10.56
N ASP A 63 -8.35 9.41 10.21
CA ASP A 63 -7.85 9.31 8.85
C ASP A 63 -8.39 8.07 8.15
N GLY A 64 -9.26 8.30 7.18
CA GLY A 64 -9.83 7.23 6.35
C GLY A 64 -8.86 6.64 5.33
N ALA A 65 -7.69 7.25 5.09
CA ALA A 65 -6.65 6.69 4.23
C ALA A 65 -5.95 5.49 4.87
N LEU A 66 -5.91 5.45 6.20
CA LEU A 66 -5.35 4.32 6.95
C LEU A 66 -6.33 3.15 6.96
N GLU A 67 -5.84 1.93 6.81
CA GLU A 67 -6.64 0.73 7.01
C GLU A 67 -6.53 0.26 8.47
N LEU A 68 -7.63 -0.30 9.01
CA LEU A 68 -7.66 -0.83 10.38
C LEU A 68 -6.95 -2.18 10.50
N ASP A 69 -6.89 -2.91 9.39
CA ASP A 69 -6.29 -4.24 9.33
C ASP A 69 -5.00 -4.23 8.52
N THR A 70 -4.21 -5.27 8.74
CA THR A 70 -2.92 -5.48 8.07
C THR A 70 -3.06 -6.31 6.80
N ASN A 71 -4.27 -6.59 6.31
CA ASN A 71 -4.48 -7.56 5.23
C ASN A 71 -3.71 -7.19 3.97
N LEU A 72 -3.67 -5.91 3.63
CA LEU A 72 -2.94 -5.42 2.46
C LEU A 72 -1.43 -5.69 2.58
N VAL A 73 -0.85 -5.35 3.73
CA VAL A 73 0.57 -5.58 4.03
C VAL A 73 0.88 -7.08 4.07
N GLU A 74 0.01 -7.87 4.70
CA GLU A 74 0.16 -9.32 4.79
C GLU A 74 0.10 -10.00 3.43
N ASN A 75 -0.83 -9.58 2.57
CA ASN A 75 -0.93 -10.07 1.20
C ASN A 75 0.30 -9.69 0.38
N LEU A 76 0.87 -8.49 0.59
CA LEU A 76 2.11 -8.05 -0.07
C LEU A 76 3.33 -8.84 0.38
N ILE A 77 3.46 -9.17 1.67
CA ILE A 77 4.63 -9.91 2.20
C ILE A 77 4.50 -11.43 2.07
N ARG A 78 3.28 -11.97 1.88
CA ARG A 78 3.04 -13.42 1.77
C ARG A 78 3.90 -14.13 0.71
N PRO A 79 4.09 -13.58 -0.51
CA PRO A 79 5.00 -14.17 -1.50
C PRO A 79 6.43 -14.32 -0.99
N ALA A 80 6.94 -13.33 -0.24
CA ALA A 80 8.26 -13.41 0.36
C ALA A 80 8.34 -14.54 1.39
N LYS A 81 7.33 -14.67 2.24
CA LYS A 81 7.23 -15.77 3.22
C LYS A 81 7.12 -17.15 2.56
N LEU A 82 6.45 -17.26 1.41
CA LEU A 82 6.39 -18.50 0.64
C LEU A 82 7.76 -18.83 0.02
N GLY A 83 8.44 -17.85 -0.58
CA GLY A 83 9.79 -18.04 -1.10
C GLY A 83 10.77 -18.47 -0.01
N LEU A 84 10.70 -17.85 1.18
CA LEU A 84 11.51 -18.24 2.35
C LEU A 84 11.33 -19.70 2.77
N LYS A 85 10.16 -20.30 2.51
CA LYS A 85 9.94 -21.73 2.76
C LYS A 85 10.48 -22.62 1.65
N ASN A 86 10.62 -22.09 0.43
CA ASN A 86 11.05 -22.82 -0.75
C ASN A 86 12.57 -22.75 -0.99
N TYR A 87 13.25 -21.77 -0.41
CA TYR A 87 14.71 -21.65 -0.46
C TYR A 87 15.30 -22.07 0.89
N LEU A 88 16.14 -23.11 0.90
CA LEU A 88 16.75 -23.64 2.12
C LEU A 88 17.77 -22.66 2.74
N PHE A 89 18.42 -21.86 1.89
CA PHE A 89 19.41 -20.84 2.27
C PHE A 89 19.46 -19.71 1.23
N PHE A 90 19.84 -18.49 1.63
CA PHE A 90 20.18 -17.41 0.69
C PHE A 90 21.63 -17.44 0.23
N GLY A 91 22.46 -18.39 0.65
CA GLY A 91 23.85 -18.53 0.21
C GLY A 91 24.83 -17.47 0.77
N SER A 92 24.39 -16.22 1.01
CA SER A 92 25.17 -15.17 1.69
C SER A 92 24.27 -14.09 2.32
N LEU A 93 24.85 -13.22 3.16
CA LEU A 93 24.13 -12.05 3.73
C LEU A 93 23.71 -11.06 2.63
N GLU A 94 24.60 -10.80 1.67
CA GLU A 94 24.34 -9.91 0.53
C GLU A 94 23.19 -10.40 -0.33
N ALA A 95 23.11 -11.72 -0.56
CA ALA A 95 22.01 -12.32 -1.29
C ALA A 95 20.65 -12.10 -0.61
N GLY A 96 20.60 -12.09 0.73
CA GLY A 96 19.38 -11.74 1.47
C GLY A 96 18.91 -10.30 1.19
N SER A 97 19.83 -9.34 1.21
CA SER A 97 19.53 -7.94 0.88
C SER A 97 19.05 -7.77 -0.56
N ASN A 98 19.73 -8.42 -1.52
CA ASN A 98 19.34 -8.39 -2.93
C ASN A 98 17.93 -8.98 -3.14
N HIS A 99 17.61 -10.05 -2.42
CA HIS A 99 16.31 -10.69 -2.51
C HIS A 99 15.19 -9.80 -1.95
N ALA A 100 15.46 -9.07 -0.87
CA ALA A 100 14.53 -8.06 -0.32
C ALA A 100 14.28 -6.92 -1.32
N LEU A 101 15.31 -6.47 -2.03
CA LEU A 101 15.19 -5.46 -3.08
C LEU A 101 14.29 -5.95 -4.24
N ILE A 102 14.50 -7.19 -4.71
CA ILE A 102 13.67 -7.78 -5.77
C ILE A 102 12.21 -7.87 -5.33
N TYR A 103 11.92 -8.41 -4.13
CA TYR A 103 10.54 -8.48 -3.65
C TYR A 103 9.89 -7.10 -3.53
N THR A 104 10.65 -6.10 -3.07
CA THR A 104 10.17 -4.72 -2.99
C THR A 104 9.82 -4.17 -4.38
N LEU A 105 10.65 -4.46 -5.39
CA LEU A 105 10.42 -4.02 -6.76
C LEU A 105 9.17 -4.67 -7.37
N LEU A 106 9.01 -5.98 -7.18
CA LEU A 106 7.84 -6.73 -7.66
C LEU A 106 6.55 -6.30 -6.94
N ALA A 107 6.61 -6.04 -5.64
CA ALA A 107 5.49 -5.50 -4.88
C ALA A 107 5.08 -4.10 -5.39
N ASN A 108 6.05 -3.23 -5.70
CA ASN A 108 5.78 -1.92 -6.30
C ASN A 108 5.14 -2.03 -7.69
N CYS A 109 5.54 -3.01 -8.51
CA CYS A 109 4.88 -3.26 -9.80
C CYS A 109 3.39 -3.56 -9.59
N ARG A 110 3.06 -4.44 -8.64
CA ARG A 110 1.66 -4.80 -8.32
C ARG A 110 0.84 -3.63 -7.78
N ILE A 111 1.45 -2.77 -6.93
CA ILE A 111 0.78 -1.56 -6.41
C ILE A 111 0.42 -0.59 -7.54
N HIS A 112 1.16 -0.61 -8.65
CA HIS A 112 0.95 0.25 -9.81
C HIS A 112 0.31 -0.46 -11.01
N ASP A 113 -0.28 -1.64 -10.79
CA ASP A 113 -0.94 -2.44 -11.84
C ASP A 113 -0.04 -2.76 -13.04
N LEU A 114 1.27 -2.90 -12.80
CA LEU A 114 2.24 -3.33 -13.80
C LEU A 114 2.44 -4.84 -13.75
N ASP A 115 2.47 -5.46 -14.93
CA ASP A 115 2.99 -6.82 -15.08
C ASP A 115 4.48 -6.86 -14.67
N PRO A 116 4.87 -7.59 -13.63
CA PRO A 116 6.25 -7.56 -13.14
C PRO A 116 7.26 -8.14 -14.14
N GLU A 117 6.87 -9.15 -14.93
CA GLU A 117 7.75 -9.74 -15.93
C GLU A 117 8.04 -8.73 -17.05
N GLY A 118 7.00 -8.17 -17.65
CA GLY A 118 7.12 -7.14 -18.68
C GLY A 118 7.88 -5.91 -18.19
N TYR A 119 7.69 -5.51 -16.94
CA TYR A 119 8.48 -4.43 -16.33
C TYR A 119 9.98 -4.78 -16.27
N LEU A 120 10.35 -5.97 -15.80
CA LEU A 120 11.76 -6.36 -15.70
C LEU A 120 12.43 -6.43 -17.08
N VAL A 121 11.73 -7.00 -18.07
CA VAL A 121 12.22 -7.06 -19.46
C VAL A 121 12.46 -5.65 -19.99
N GLU A 122 11.51 -4.74 -19.78
CA GLU A 122 11.63 -3.35 -20.22
C GLU A 122 12.83 -2.66 -19.55
N VAL A 123 12.97 -2.77 -18.23
CA VAL A 123 14.06 -2.12 -17.50
C VAL A 123 15.42 -2.67 -17.92
N ILE A 124 15.59 -3.99 -17.99
CA ILE A 124 16.86 -4.60 -18.42
C ILE A 124 17.22 -4.19 -19.85
N THR A 125 16.22 -4.03 -20.73
CA THR A 125 16.44 -3.59 -22.12
C THR A 125 16.82 -2.11 -22.21
N ARG A 126 16.24 -1.25 -21.35
CA ARG A 126 16.47 0.20 -21.36
C ARG A 126 17.70 0.62 -20.57
N LEU A 127 18.16 -0.19 -19.62
CA LEU A 127 19.24 0.16 -18.71
C LEU A 127 20.60 -0.22 -19.32
N PRO A 128 21.48 0.76 -19.63
CA PRO A 128 22.81 0.45 -20.12
C PRO A 128 23.70 -0.16 -19.02
N VAL A 129 24.76 -0.86 -19.41
CA VAL A 129 25.66 -1.56 -18.47
C VAL A 129 26.38 -0.58 -17.53
N ASP A 130 26.64 0.64 -18.01
CA ASP A 130 27.27 1.76 -17.29
C ASP A 130 26.26 2.76 -16.71
N ALA A 131 25.00 2.33 -16.52
CA ALA A 131 23.94 3.20 -16.04
C ALA A 131 24.27 3.84 -14.69
N THR A 132 23.97 5.14 -14.58
CA THR A 132 24.06 5.85 -13.31
C THR A 132 22.83 5.56 -12.42
N PRO A 133 22.93 5.73 -11.10
CA PRO A 133 21.79 5.60 -10.19
C PRO A 133 20.58 6.46 -10.60
N GLU A 134 20.81 7.66 -11.16
CA GLU A 134 19.77 8.56 -11.62
C GLU A 134 19.01 7.99 -12.83
N GLN A 135 19.74 7.38 -13.76
CA GLN A 135 19.14 6.72 -14.93
C GLN A 135 18.32 5.50 -14.50
N ALA A 136 18.81 4.71 -13.54
CA ALA A 136 18.05 3.62 -12.95
C ALA A 136 16.80 4.11 -12.19
N ALA A 137 16.91 5.20 -11.44
CA ALA A 137 15.80 5.79 -10.69
C ALA A 137 14.64 6.27 -11.59
N ALA A 138 14.96 6.70 -12.82
CA ALA A 138 13.96 7.07 -13.82
C ALA A 138 13.12 5.87 -14.29
N LEU A 139 13.61 4.65 -14.14
CA LEU A 139 12.96 3.42 -14.58
C LEU A 139 12.22 2.66 -13.47
N THR A 140 11.97 3.30 -12.32
CA THR A 140 11.21 2.68 -11.22
C THR A 140 9.76 2.38 -11.62
N PRO A 141 9.09 1.41 -10.96
CA PRO A 141 7.72 1.02 -11.32
C PRO A 141 6.73 2.19 -11.32
N LEU A 142 6.85 3.10 -10.35
CA LEU A 142 6.03 4.32 -10.27
C LEU A 142 6.17 5.19 -11.52
N ARG A 143 7.40 5.37 -12.01
CA ARG A 143 7.71 6.24 -13.17
C ARG A 143 7.19 5.61 -14.45
N ILE A 144 7.48 4.33 -14.69
CA ILE A 144 6.98 3.61 -15.86
C ILE A 144 5.44 3.57 -15.87
N ALA A 145 4.80 3.35 -14.72
CA ALA A 145 3.34 3.40 -14.62
C ALA A 145 2.78 4.80 -14.93
N ALA A 146 3.46 5.87 -14.51
CA ALA A 146 3.06 7.23 -14.84
C ALA A 146 3.23 7.53 -16.34
N GLU A 147 4.33 7.10 -16.96
CA GLU A 147 4.57 7.19 -18.40
C GLU A 147 3.45 6.50 -19.19
N ARG A 148 3.10 5.26 -18.83
CA ARG A 148 2.02 4.49 -19.48
C ARG A 148 0.65 5.17 -19.33
N ARG A 149 0.35 5.71 -18.15
CA ARG A 149 -0.89 6.48 -17.91
C ARG A 149 -0.96 7.74 -18.77
N ALA A 150 0.14 8.47 -18.92
CA ALA A 150 0.22 9.65 -19.77
C ALA A 150 0.05 9.30 -21.26
N ALA A 151 0.65 8.20 -21.72
CA ALA A 151 0.50 7.72 -23.09
C ALA A 151 -0.94 7.28 -23.40
N ALA A 152 -1.59 6.56 -22.49
CA ALA A 152 -2.99 6.14 -22.64
C ALA A 152 -3.95 7.33 -22.75
N GLY A 153 -3.81 8.34 -21.89
CA GLY A 153 -4.64 9.55 -21.93
C GLY A 153 -4.43 10.39 -23.20
N SER A 154 -3.22 10.40 -23.76
CA SER A 154 -2.92 11.08 -25.03
C SER A 154 -3.58 10.40 -26.23
N SER A 155 -3.67 9.07 -26.22
CA SER A 155 -4.35 8.27 -27.25
C SER A 155 -5.88 8.46 -27.20
N GLU A 156 -6.46 8.47 -26.01
CA GLU A 156 -7.90 8.66 -25.80
C GLU A 156 -8.35 10.09 -26.16
N ALA A 157 -7.52 11.09 -25.86
CA ALA A 157 -7.75 12.47 -26.29
C ALA A 157 -7.68 12.65 -27.83
N ALA A 158 -6.78 11.92 -28.50
CA ALA A 158 -6.68 11.94 -29.96
C ALA A 158 -7.89 11.28 -30.65
N LEU A 159 -8.42 10.19 -30.07
CA LEU A 159 -9.62 9.51 -30.57
C LEU A 159 -10.89 10.38 -30.40
N SER A 160 -11.01 11.11 -29.29
CA SER A 160 -12.14 12.02 -29.03
C SER A 160 -12.17 13.24 -29.97
N GLN A 161 -11.00 13.75 -30.39
CA GLN A 161 -10.92 14.87 -31.36
C GLN A 161 -11.24 14.45 -32.80
N ALA A 162 -11.06 13.18 -33.15
CA ALA A 162 -11.40 12.66 -34.47
C ALA A 162 -12.93 12.48 -34.68
N ASP A 163 -13.71 12.41 -33.60
CA ASP A 163 -15.15 12.11 -33.63
C ASP A 163 -16.05 13.36 -33.63
N HIS A 164 -15.50 14.57 -33.77
CA HIS A 164 -16.30 15.79 -33.91
C HIS A 164 -16.66 16.03 -35.39
N PRO A 165 -17.92 15.83 -35.83
CA PRO A 165 -18.27 16.00 -37.23
C PRO A 165 -18.23 17.49 -37.57
N VAL A 166 -17.39 17.85 -38.54
CA VAL A 166 -17.35 19.18 -39.16
C VAL A 166 -18.76 19.54 -39.63
N ARG A 167 -19.46 20.39 -38.87
CA ARG A 167 -20.79 20.90 -39.20
C ARG A 167 -20.63 21.81 -40.42
N ARG A 168 -20.82 21.24 -41.62
CA ARG A 168 -20.87 21.99 -42.88
C ARG A 168 -21.98 23.03 -42.77
N GLN A 169 -21.60 24.28 -42.52
CA GLN A 169 -22.48 25.43 -42.74
C GLN A 169 -22.68 25.52 -44.26
N ARG A 170 -23.88 25.20 -44.72
CA ARG A 170 -24.34 25.57 -46.06
C ARG A 170 -25.18 26.84 -45.92
N SER A 171 -24.78 27.82 -46.73
CA SER A 171 -25.32 29.15 -46.94
C SER A 171 -26.78 29.16 -47.42
#